data_AF-A0A9D0T3F1-F1
#
_entry.id   AF-A0A9D0T3F1-F1
#
_cell.length_a   1.000
_cell.length_b   1.000
_cell.length_c   1.000
_cell.angle_alpha   90.00
_cell.angle_beta   90.00
_cell.angle_gamma   90.00
#
_symmetry.space_group_name_H-M   'P 1'
#
loop_
_entity.id
_entity.type
_entity.pdbx_description
1 polymer ?
#
loop_
_entity_poly.entity_id
_entity_poly.type
_entity_poly.pdbx_seq_one_letter_code
_entity_poly.pdbx_strand_id
1 'polypeptide(L)'
;MDTEKRRFSRISFVTDIHLVNAEGSWDAKLIDASLKGILATMPDGWHSKIGDHYLVEMLTDNSDATIRMEVSVAHIKEQRAGFRCEHIDLDSISHLRRLVELNLGDSEILSRELAELVDA
;
A
#
# COMPACT_ATOMS: atom_id res chain seq x y z
N MET A 1 16.44 -7.11 17.83
CA MET A 1 16.74 -8.12 16.80
C MET A 1 15.95 -7.68 15.58
N ASP A 2 16.71 -7.21 14.61
CA ASP A 2 16.40 -6.58 13.32
C ASP A 2 15.09 -5.79 13.21
N THR A 3 15.12 -4.55 13.70
CA THR A 3 14.37 -3.47 13.05
C THR A 3 14.96 -3.29 11.65
N GLU A 4 14.46 -4.08 10.70
CA GLU A 4 14.63 -3.81 9.27
C GLU A 4 14.32 -2.32 9.07
N LYS A 5 15.37 -1.52 8.82
CA LYS A 5 15.25 -0.08 8.70
C LYS A 5 14.26 0.17 7.58
N ARG A 6 13.05 0.62 7.93
CA ARG A 6 12.03 1.00 6.95
C ARG A 6 12.66 2.04 6.04
N ARG A 7 12.94 1.65 4.80
CA ARG A 7 13.62 2.49 3.81
C ARG A 7 12.68 3.52 3.19
N PHE A 8 11.42 3.12 3.03
CA PHE A 8 10.34 3.97 2.53
C PHE A 8 9.51 4.53 3.68
N SER A 9 9.26 5.83 3.63
CA SER A 9 8.37 6.51 4.56
C SER A 9 6.95 6.03 4.37
N ARG A 10 6.25 5.88 5.50
CA ARG A 10 4.83 5.57 5.52
C ARG A 10 4.07 6.82 5.88
N ILE A 11 3.09 7.16 5.04
CA ILE A 11 2.15 8.24 5.30
C ILE A 11 0.87 7.67 5.89
N SER A 12 0.31 8.36 6.87
CA SER A 12 -1.01 8.02 7.39
C SER A 12 -2.04 8.43 6.33
N PHE A 13 -2.75 7.47 5.76
CA PHE A 13 -3.81 7.73 4.79
C PHE A 13 -4.94 6.73 5.03
N VAL A 14 -6.06 7.24 5.57
CA VAL A 14 -7.17 6.42 6.01
C VAL A 14 -8.29 6.53 4.98
N THR A 15 -8.44 5.51 4.16
CA THR A 15 -9.49 5.41 3.14
C THR A 15 -10.04 3.99 3.09
N ASP A 16 -11.17 3.81 2.42
CA ASP A 16 -11.71 2.49 2.12
C ASP A 16 -10.95 1.89 0.93
N ILE A 17 -10.64 0.61 1.03
CA ILE A 17 -9.95 -0.14 -0.01
C ILE A 17 -10.70 -1.42 -0.30
N HIS A 18 -10.64 -1.86 -1.55
CA HIS A 18 -11.21 -3.12 -2.00
C HIS A 18 -10.08 -4.09 -2.32
N LEU A 19 -10.08 -5.25 -1.68
CA LEU A 19 -9.14 -6.34 -1.97
C LEU A 19 -9.85 -7.41 -2.77
N VAL A 20 -9.19 -7.92 -3.80
CA VAL A 20 -9.72 -8.98 -4.66
C VAL A 20 -8.65 -10.04 -4.90
N ASN A 21 -9.02 -11.31 -4.79
CA ASN A 21 -8.22 -12.43 -5.26
C ASN A 21 -9.13 -13.51 -5.86
N ALA A 22 -8.58 -14.69 -6.17
CA ALA A 22 -9.35 -15.80 -6.73
C ALA A 22 -10.43 -16.36 -5.78
N GLU A 23 -10.31 -16.15 -4.47
CA GLU A 23 -11.21 -16.68 -3.44
C GLU A 23 -12.38 -15.73 -3.13
N GLY A 24 -12.25 -14.45 -3.46
CA GLY A 24 -13.32 -13.48 -3.25
C GLY A 24 -12.86 -12.04 -3.25
N SER A 25 -13.70 -11.18 -2.67
CA SER A 25 -13.40 -9.78 -2.45
C SER A 25 -13.82 -9.29 -1.07
N TRP A 26 -13.10 -8.30 -0.55
CA TRP A 26 -13.24 -7.79 0.81
C TRP A 26 -13.07 -6.27 0.83
N ASP A 27 -13.99 -5.61 1.52
CA ASP A 27 -13.84 -4.20 1.87
C ASP A 27 -13.04 -4.09 3.17
N ALA A 28 -12.00 -3.27 3.14
CA ALA A 28 -11.08 -3.07 4.26
C ALA A 28 -10.77 -1.58 4.46
N LYS A 29 -10.15 -1.26 5.59
CA LYS A 29 -9.74 0.13 5.90
C LYS A 29 -8.23 0.26 5.81
N LEU A 30 -7.74 1.12 4.92
CA LEU A 30 -6.34 1.50 4.88
C LEU A 30 -5.98 2.29 6.15
N ILE A 31 -4.77 2.06 6.67
CA ILE A 31 -4.20 2.75 7.81
C ILE A 31 -3.05 3.64 7.35
N ASP A 32 -2.09 3.04 6.63
CA ASP A 32 -0.93 3.73 6.10
C ASP A 32 -0.53 3.19 4.72
N ALA A 33 0.16 4.03 3.95
CA ALA A 33 0.68 3.69 2.64
C ALA A 33 2.13 4.18 2.48
N SER A 34 2.89 3.48 1.66
CA SER A 34 4.23 3.84 1.19
C SER A 34 4.36 3.43 -0.27
N LEU A 35 5.43 3.86 -0.93
CA LEU A 35 5.70 3.46 -2.32
C LEU A 35 5.91 1.96 -2.52
N LYS A 36 6.20 1.19 -1.45
CA LYS A 36 6.44 -0.26 -1.52
C LYS A 36 5.38 -1.11 -0.82
N GLY A 37 4.29 -0.52 -0.34
CA GLY A 37 3.25 -1.31 0.30
C GLY A 37 2.37 -0.52 1.24
N ILE A 38 1.40 -1.22 1.79
CA ILE A 38 0.31 -0.65 2.57
C ILE A 38 0.08 -1.43 3.88
N LEU A 39 -0.66 -0.82 4.79
CA LEU A 39 -1.18 -1.47 5.99
C LEU A 39 -2.68 -1.24 6.07
N ALA A 40 -3.45 -2.32 6.24
CA ALA A 40 -4.90 -2.25 6.33
C ALA A 40 -5.45 -3.01 7.55
N THR A 41 -6.61 -2.58 8.02
CA THR A 41 -7.46 -3.34 8.93
C THR A 41 -8.41 -4.19 8.10
N MET A 42 -8.37 -5.50 8.32
CA MET A 42 -9.12 -6.48 7.55
C MET A 42 -10.50 -6.73 8.19
N PRO A 43 -11.54 -7.02 7.38
CA PRO A 43 -12.85 -7.37 7.91
C PRO A 43 -12.85 -8.77 8.53
N ASP A 44 -13.85 -9.04 9.36
CA ASP A 44 -14.09 -10.38 9.89
C ASP A 44 -14.31 -11.38 8.74
N GLY A 45 -13.72 -12.57 8.88
CA GLY A 45 -13.84 -13.62 7.86
C GLY A 45 -12.82 -13.53 6.72
N TRP A 46 -11.96 -12.51 6.70
CA TRP A 46 -10.77 -12.52 5.86
C TRP A 46 -9.74 -13.51 6.41
N HIS A 47 -9.46 -14.56 5.63
CA HIS A 47 -8.49 -15.59 5.98
C HIS A 47 -7.43 -15.66 4.90
N SER A 48 -6.19 -15.34 5.24
CA SER A 48 -5.08 -15.34 4.30
C SER A 48 -3.78 -15.77 4.99
N LYS A 49 -2.79 -16.13 4.18
CA LYS A 49 -1.46 -16.54 4.60
C LYS A 49 -0.42 -15.55 4.07
N ILE A 50 0.72 -15.50 4.75
CA ILE A 50 1.88 -14.75 4.26
C ILE A 50 2.25 -15.26 2.86
N GLY A 51 2.40 -14.34 1.92
CA GLY A 51 2.68 -14.62 0.50
C GLY A 51 1.45 -14.72 -0.40
N ASP A 52 0.23 -14.72 0.13
CA ASP A 52 -0.97 -14.67 -0.70
C ASP A 52 -1.05 -13.33 -1.45
N HIS A 53 -1.53 -13.38 -2.70
CA HIS A 53 -1.59 -12.22 -3.59
C HIS A 53 -3.01 -11.65 -3.69
N TYR A 54 -3.09 -10.34 -3.79
CA TYR A 54 -4.34 -9.58 -3.93
C TYR A 54 -4.14 -8.44 -4.93
N LEU A 55 -5.21 -8.10 -5.65
CA LEU A 55 -5.37 -6.78 -6.25
C LEU A 55 -6.01 -5.86 -5.20
N VAL A 56 -5.40 -4.72 -4.96
CA VAL A 56 -5.94 -3.65 -4.11
C VAL A 56 -6.38 -2.50 -4.99
N GLU A 57 -7.60 -2.03 -4.77
CA GLU A 57 -8.13 -0.81 -5.38
C GLU A 57 -8.46 0.20 -4.28
N MET A 58 -8.06 1.45 -4.47
CA MET A 58 -8.35 2.53 -3.53
C MET A 58 -8.58 3.85 -4.25
N LEU A 59 -9.58 4.61 -3.79
CA LEU A 59 -9.87 5.94 -4.29
C LEU A 59 -9.02 6.98 -3.55
N THR A 60 -8.50 7.95 -4.30
CA THR A 60 -7.91 9.15 -3.72
C THR A 60 -8.97 10.24 -3.58
N ASP A 61 -8.75 11.19 -2.66
CA ASP A 61 -9.70 12.26 -2.33
C ASP A 61 -10.12 13.12 -3.54
N ASN A 62 -9.37 13.08 -4.64
CA ASN A 62 -9.66 13.81 -5.88
C ASN A 62 -10.65 13.09 -6.83
N SER A 63 -11.39 12.08 -6.34
CA SER A 63 -12.52 11.35 -6.97
C SER A 63 -12.35 10.73 -8.37
N ASP A 64 -11.36 11.14 -9.17
CA ASP A 64 -11.10 10.66 -10.52
C ASP A 64 -9.85 9.76 -10.60
N ALA A 65 -9.00 9.79 -9.57
CA ALA A 65 -7.77 9.00 -9.52
C ALA A 65 -7.95 7.76 -8.62
N THR A 66 -7.91 6.59 -9.25
CA THR A 66 -7.91 5.28 -8.60
C THR A 66 -6.49 4.73 -8.59
N ILE A 67 -6.02 4.27 -7.44
CA ILE A 67 -4.77 3.53 -7.33
C ILE A 67 -5.11 2.04 -7.33
N ARG A 68 -4.47 1.30 -8.24
CA ARG A 68 -4.53 -0.16 -8.33
C ARG A 68 -3.15 -0.74 -8.17
N MET A 69 -3.00 -1.74 -7.30
CA MET A 69 -1.73 -2.43 -7.12
C MET A 69 -1.92 -3.91 -6.81
N GLU A 70 -1.07 -4.74 -7.39
CA GLU A 70 -0.89 -6.12 -6.98
C GLU A 70 0.02 -6.14 -5.75
N VAL A 71 -0.44 -6.85 -4.72
CA VAL A 71 0.27 -6.94 -3.45
C VAL A 71 0.37 -8.36 -2.97
N SER A 72 1.39 -8.65 -2.17
CA SER A 72 1.49 -9.88 -1.39
C SER A 72 1.37 -9.61 0.11
N VAL A 73 0.79 -10.54 0.87
CA VAL A 73 0.72 -10.45 2.32
C VAL A 73 2.13 -10.59 2.91
N ALA A 74 2.66 -9.53 3.50
CA ALA A 74 3.99 -9.52 4.11
C ALA A 74 3.96 -9.96 5.59
N HIS A 75 2.90 -9.59 6.32
CA HIS A 75 2.68 -10.03 7.69
C HIS A 75 1.22 -9.84 8.10
N ILE A 76 0.77 -10.65 9.06
CA ILE A 76 -0.55 -10.55 9.67
C ILE A 76 -0.37 -10.44 11.19
N LYS A 77 -1.04 -9.47 11.80
CA LYS A 77 -1.06 -9.29 13.26
C LYS A 77 -2.45 -8.84 13.69
N GLU A 78 -3.13 -9.66 14.49
CA GLU A 78 -4.52 -9.44 14.89
C GLU A 78 -5.41 -9.22 13.65
N GLN A 79 -6.22 -8.17 13.63
CA GLN A 79 -7.08 -7.78 12.50
C GLN A 79 -6.36 -6.91 11.46
N ARG A 80 -5.02 -6.87 11.46
CA ARG A 80 -4.24 -6.04 10.51
C ARG A 80 -3.35 -6.90 9.64
N ALA A 81 -3.29 -6.53 8.36
CA ALA A 81 -2.40 -7.13 7.39
C ALA A 81 -1.53 -6.05 6.76
N GLY A 82 -0.23 -6.28 6.77
CA GLY A 82 0.74 -5.51 6.02
C GLY A 82 0.96 -6.17 4.67
N PHE A 83 0.90 -5.37 3.62
CA PHE A 83 1.04 -5.83 2.25
C PHE A 83 2.25 -5.18 1.59
N ARG A 84 2.99 -5.96 0.81
CA ARG A 84 4.08 -5.47 -0.05
C ARG A 84 3.55 -5.28 -1.46
N CYS A 85 3.84 -4.15 -2.08
CA CYS A 85 3.53 -3.90 -3.47
C CYS A 85 4.45 -4.76 -4.35
N GLU A 86 3.87 -5.64 -5.15
CA GLU A 86 4.60 -6.48 -6.12
C GLU A 86 4.58 -5.82 -7.51
N HIS A 87 3.41 -5.37 -7.96
CA HIS A 87 3.26 -4.64 -9.22
C HIS A 87 2.28 -3.48 -9.07
N ILE A 88 2.56 -2.39 -9.78
CA ILE A 88 1.72 -1.21 -9.84
C ILE A 88 1.90 -0.58 -11.22
N ASP A 89 0.80 -0.20 -11.86
CA ASP A 89 0.84 0.46 -13.17
C ASP A 89 1.31 1.91 -13.05
N LEU A 90 1.70 2.51 -14.19
CA LEU A 90 2.30 3.83 -14.26
C LEU A 90 1.38 4.95 -13.73
N ASP A 91 0.08 4.84 -13.97
CA ASP A 91 -0.89 5.85 -13.56
C ASP A 91 -1.09 5.75 -12.04
N SER A 92 -1.28 4.53 -11.53
CA SER A 92 -1.41 4.22 -10.11
C SER A 92 -0.19 4.64 -9.29
N ILE A 93 1.05 4.36 -9.76
CA ILE A 93 2.26 4.77 -9.03
C ILE A 93 2.46 6.29 -9.07
N SER A 94 2.04 6.95 -10.15
CA SER A 94 2.09 8.42 -10.24
C SER A 94 1.14 9.06 -9.23
N HIS A 95 -0.06 8.52 -9.07
CA HIS A 95 -1.01 8.96 -8.06
C HIS A 95 -0.53 8.68 -6.63
N LEU A 96 -0.01 7.49 -6.37
CA LEU A 96 0.55 7.13 -5.06
C LEU A 96 1.75 8.02 -4.70
N ARG A 97 2.64 8.28 -5.66
CA ARG A 97 3.77 9.21 -5.49
C ARG A 97 3.28 10.60 -5.11
N ARG A 98 2.27 11.13 -5.80
CA ARG A 98 1.71 12.44 -5.49
C ARG A 98 1.08 12.48 -4.09
N LEU A 99 0.37 11.42 -3.71
CA LEU A 99 -0.20 11.27 -2.38
C LEU A 99 0.91 11.31 -1.30
N VAL A 100 1.98 10.54 -1.48
CA VAL A 100 3.14 10.50 -0.59
C VAL A 100 3.83 11.86 -0.52
N GLU A 101 4.07 12.51 -1.66
CA GLU A 101 4.67 13.85 -1.75
C GLU A 101 3.90 14.88 -0.92
N LEU A 102 2.58 14.93 -1.10
CA LEU A 102 1.71 15.89 -0.43
C LEU A 102 1.68 15.68 1.08
N ASN A 103 1.76 14.42 1.53
CA ASN A 103 1.73 14.09 2.96
C ASN A 103 3.09 14.23 3.64
N LEU A 104 4.20 14.04 2.92
CA LEU A 104 5.55 14.24 3.46
C LEU A 104 5.92 15.72 3.58
N GLY A 105 5.42 16.56 2.68
CA GLY A 105 5.72 18.00 2.66
C GLY A 105 7.18 18.36 2.33
N ASP A 106 8.00 17.36 1.99
CA ASP A 106 9.42 17.48 1.67
C ASP A 106 9.76 16.67 0.42
N SER A 107 10.10 17.38 -0.65
CA SER A 107 10.42 16.79 -1.95
C SER A 107 11.81 16.12 -1.99
N GLU A 108 12.73 16.44 -1.07
CA GLU A 108 14.03 15.77 -1.01
C GLU A 108 13.91 14.35 -0.46
N ILE A 109 13.05 14.14 0.55
CA ILE A 109 12.77 12.79 1.10
C ILE A 109 12.20 11.90 0.01
N LEU A 110 11.18 12.40 -0.72
CA LEU A 110 10.59 11.65 -1.82
C LEU A 110 11.62 11.35 -2.93
N SER A 111 12.48 12.30 -3.26
CA SER A 111 13.51 12.11 -4.29
C SER A 111 14.48 10.98 -3.93
N ARG A 112 14.83 10.84 -2.65
CA ARG A 112 15.66 9.72 -2.16
C ARG A 112 14.93 8.39 -2.28
N GLU A 113 13.65 8.34 -1.88
CA GLU A 113 12.84 7.12 -2.00
C GLU A 113 12.67 6.68 -3.46
N LEU A 114 12.54 7.63 -4.39
CA LEU A 114 12.45 7.33 -5.81
C LEU A 114 13.76 6.78 -6.38
N ALA A 115 14.92 7.26 -5.92
CA ALA A 115 16.21 6.69 -6.30
C ALA A 115 16.31 5.23 -5.83
N GLU A 116 15.87 4.94 -4.60
CA GLU A 116 15.87 3.58 -4.06
C GLU A 116 14.88 2.63 -4.75
N LEU A 117 13.83 3.15 -5.42
CA LEU A 117 12.93 2.33 -6.24
C LEU A 117 13.61 1.77 -7.49
N VAL A 118 14.57 2.50 -8.06
CA VAL A 118 15.29 2.12 -9.30
C VAL A 118 16.40 1.11 -9.00
N ASP A 119 16.93 1.12 -7.77
CA ASP A 119 18.02 0.25 -7.33
C ASP A 119 17.55 -1.07 -6.68
N ALA A 120 16.24 -1.34 -6.63
CA ALA A 120 15.62 -2.48 -5.93
C ALA A 120 15.17 -3.62 -6.85
#